data_AF-W7HUY4-F1
#
_entry.id   AF-W7HUY4-F1
#
_cell.length_a   1.000
_cell.length_b   1.000
_cell.length_c   1.000
_cell.angle_alpha   90.00
_cell.angle_beta   90.00
_cell.angle_gamma   90.00
#
_symmetry.space_group_name_H-M   'P 1'
#
loop_
_entity.id
_entity.type
_entity.pdbx_description
1 polymer ?
#
loop_
_entity_poly.entity_id
_entity_poly.type
_entity_poly.pdbx_seq_one_letter_code
_entity_poly.pdbx_strand_id
1 'polypeptide(L)'
;MWSIAGDFNLDVSWYTKRGILSGIYSATEVYMSQDKSEDFLNTWVFLDQRLADGRSLGTTIGRMGQYVDYAGHNIFNVLRSKGLKI
;
A
#
# COMPACT_ATOMS: atom_id res chain seq x y z
N MET A 1 13.73 4.52 -7.37
CA MET A 1 13.61 3.44 -6.36
C MET A 1 12.67 2.33 -6.82
N TRP A 2 11.35 2.53 -6.96
CA TRP A 2 10.43 1.45 -7.41
C TRP A 2 10.75 0.83 -8.78
N SER A 3 11.18 1.62 -9.77
CA SER A 3 11.65 1.11 -11.07
C SER A 3 12.91 0.24 -10.98
N ILE A 4 13.77 0.47 -9.97
CA ILE A 4 14.99 -0.32 -9.73
C ILE A 4 14.65 -1.57 -8.91
N ALA A 5 13.61 -1.49 -8.07
CA ALA A 5 13.05 -2.61 -7.31
C ALA A 5 12.21 -3.58 -8.17
N GLY A 6 12.13 -3.38 -9.49
CA GLY A 6 11.46 -4.27 -10.44
C GLY A 6 9.93 -4.18 -10.45
N ASP A 7 9.35 -3.14 -9.83
CA ASP A 7 7.90 -2.99 -9.75
C ASP A 7 7.38 -2.09 -10.89
N PHE A 8 6.79 -2.70 -11.91
CA PHE A 8 6.27 -2.05 -13.12
C PHE A 8 4.73 -1.86 -13.12
N ASN A 9 4.04 -2.18 -12.03
CA ASN A 9 2.57 -2.11 -11.99
C ASN A 9 2.06 -0.67 -11.91
N LEU A 10 1.45 -0.20 -13.00
CA LEU A 10 0.99 1.17 -13.29
C LEU A 10 -0.46 1.46 -12.86
N ASP A 11 -0.99 0.73 -11.88
CA ASP A 11 -2.32 1.02 -11.29
C ASP A 11 -2.24 2.11 -10.21
N VAL A 12 -3.38 2.47 -9.58
CA VAL A 12 -3.53 3.34 -8.37
C VAL A 12 -2.40 3.10 -7.34
N SER A 13 -1.91 1.86 -7.30
CA SER A 13 -0.57 1.42 -6.90
C SER A 13 0.54 2.48 -6.94
N TRP A 14 0.72 3.28 -8.00
CA TRP A 14 1.88 4.18 -8.13
C TRP A 14 1.96 5.28 -7.08
N TYR A 15 0.85 6.01 -6.87
CA TYR A 15 0.80 7.08 -5.86
C TYR A 15 0.77 6.50 -4.45
N THR A 16 0.05 5.39 -4.25
CA THR A 16 0.01 4.70 -2.96
C THR A 16 1.39 4.14 -2.58
N LYS A 17 2.12 3.50 -3.50
CA LYS A 17 3.47 2.99 -3.29
C LYS A 17 4.47 4.11 -3.00
N ARG A 18 4.35 5.25 -3.68
CA ARG A 18 5.17 6.42 -3.41
C ARG A 18 4.85 7.03 -2.04
N GLY A 19 3.57 7.17 -1.69
CA GLY A 19 3.14 7.69 -0.40
C GLY A 19 3.56 6.81 0.79
N ILE A 20 3.40 5.48 0.65
CA ILE A 20 3.87 4.52 1.65
C ILE A 20 5.39 4.61 1.77
N LEU A 21 6.13 4.57 0.65
CA LEU A 21 7.60 4.64 0.69
C LEU A 21 8.10 5.97 1.27
N SER A 22 7.50 7.11 0.92
CA SER A 22 7.89 8.40 1.49
C SER A 22 7.60 8.46 2.98
N GLY A 23 6.47 7.91 3.43
CA GLY A 23 6.13 7.82 4.84
C GLY A 23 7.13 6.96 5.62
N ILE A 24 7.49 5.79 5.08
CA ILE A 24 8.49 4.89 5.69
C ILE A 24 9.86 5.59 5.77
N TYR A 25 10.27 6.25 4.68
CA TYR A 25 11.55 6.96 4.64
C TYR A 25 11.61 8.07 5.70
N SER A 26 10.63 8.98 5.73
CA SER A 26 10.60 10.08 6.71
C SER A 26 10.53 9.56 8.15
N ALA A 27 9.76 8.50 8.41
CA ALA A 27 9.71 7.90 9.73
C ALA A 27 11.06 7.29 10.14
N THR A 28 11.74 6.63 9.20
CA THR A 28 13.06 6.01 9.44
C THR A 28 14.13 7.07 9.69
N GLU A 29 14.12 8.17 8.95
CA GLU A 29 15.03 9.31 9.12
C GLU A 29 14.90 9.95 10.51
N VAL A 30 13.66 10.17 10.98
CA VAL A 30 13.38 10.69 12.33
C VAL A 30 13.80 9.71 13.42
N TYR A 31 13.62 8.40 13.19
CA TYR A 31 14.05 7.36 14.12
C TYR A 31 15.58 7.30 14.21
N MET A 32 16.25 7.34 13.06
CA MET A 32 17.71 7.29 12.95
C MET A 32 18.39 8.44 13.71
N SER A 33 17.77 9.63 13.73
CA SER A 33 18.29 10.77 14.48
C SER A 33 18.38 10.53 16.01
N GLN A 34 17.63 9.57 16.54
CA GLN A 34 17.58 9.27 17.97
C GLN A 34 18.30 7.96 18.32
N ASP A 35 18.69 7.19 17.31
CA ASP A 35 19.32 5.89 17.49
C ASP A 35 20.80 6.04 17.85
N LYS A 36 21.20 5.40 18.95
CA LYS A 36 22.60 5.33 19.43
C LYS A 36 23.16 3.91 19.43
N SER A 37 22.46 2.97 18.80
CA SER A 37 22.97 1.61 18.63
C SER A 37 24.18 1.58 17.70
N GLU A 38 25.01 0.56 17.87
CA GLU A 38 26.13 0.30 16.97
C GLU A 38 25.61 0.14 15.53
N ASP A 39 26.22 0.87 14.60
CA ASP A 39 25.87 0.89 13.16
C ASP A 39 24.37 1.09 12.85
N PHE A 40 23.63 1.75 13.74
CA PHE A 40 22.19 1.99 13.60
C PHE A 40 21.36 0.69 13.49
N LEU A 41 21.78 -0.40 14.14
CA LEU A 41 21.07 -1.69 14.12
C LEU A 41 19.57 -1.55 14.42
N ASN A 42 19.20 -0.71 15.39
CA ASN A 42 17.79 -0.51 15.72
C ASN A 42 17.02 0.19 14.59
N THR A 43 17.64 1.13 13.89
CA THR A 43 17.04 1.78 12.71
C THR A 43 16.79 0.77 11.59
N TRP A 44 17.72 -0.16 11.34
CA TRP A 44 17.54 -1.20 10.34
C TRP A 44 16.40 -2.15 10.68
N VAL A 45 16.30 -2.56 11.95
CA VAL A 45 15.16 -3.36 12.45
C VAL A 45 13.85 -2.60 12.31
N PHE A 46 13.84 -1.31 12.68
CA PHE A 46 12.66 -0.45 12.53
C PHE A 46 12.22 -0.34 11.06
N LEU A 47 13.16 -0.12 10.15
CA LEU A 47 12.91 -0.03 8.71
C LEU A 47 12.28 -1.32 8.18
N ASP A 48 12.82 -2.49 8.54
CA ASP A 48 12.30 -3.79 8.08
C ASP A 48 10.85 -4.01 8.54
N GLN A 49 10.55 -3.70 9.80
CA GLN A 49 9.17 -3.75 10.31
C GLN A 49 8.23 -2.83 9.53
N ARG A 50 8.64 -1.59 9.24
CA ARG A 50 7.81 -0.64 8.48
C ARG A 50 7.61 -1.05 7.03
N LEU A 51 8.61 -1.68 6.39
CA LEU A 51 8.47 -2.25 5.05
C LEU A 51 7.48 -3.42 5.03
N ALA A 52 7.53 -4.29 6.04
CA ALA A 52 6.55 -5.37 6.21
C ALA A 52 5.12 -4.82 6.40
N ASP A 53 4.95 -3.81 7.24
CA ASP A 53 3.68 -3.11 7.45
C ASP A 53 3.16 -2.49 6.14
N GLY A 54 4.03 -1.79 5.40
CA GLY A 54 3.71 -1.18 4.11
C GLY A 54 3.23 -2.19 3.06
N ARG A 55 3.83 -3.39 3.03
CA ARG A 55 3.40 -4.48 2.14
C ARG A 55 2.01 -5.01 2.54
N SER A 56 1.77 -5.20 3.83
CA SER A 56 0.47 -5.63 4.36
C SER A 56 -0.65 -4.64 4.02
N LEU A 57 -0.39 -3.35 4.21
CA LEU A 57 -1.32 -2.27 3.86
C LEU A 57 -1.66 -2.25 2.37
N GLY A 58 -0.65 -2.37 1.50
CA GLY A 58 -0.86 -2.42 0.05
C GLY A 58 -1.77 -3.59 -0.37
N THR A 59 -1.54 -4.79 0.18
CA THR A 59 -2.37 -5.96 -0.14
C THR A 59 -3.81 -5.84 0.37
N THR A 60 -3.99 -5.22 1.55
CA THR A 60 -5.31 -5.05 2.17
C THR A 60 -6.16 -4.04 1.40
N ILE A 61 -5.56 -2.91 1.00
CA ILE A 61 -6.24 -1.89 0.18
C ILE A 61 -6.64 -2.47 -1.18
N GLY A 62 -5.74 -3.25 -1.81
CA GLY A 62 -6.05 -3.94 -3.07
C GLY A 62 -7.24 -4.90 -2.95
N ARG A 63 -7.30 -5.68 -1.85
CA ARG A 63 -8.40 -6.59 -1.55
C ARG A 63 -9.74 -5.87 -1.30
N MET A 64 -9.71 -4.74 -0.60
CA MET A 64 -10.91 -3.92 -0.37
C MET A 64 -11.46 -3.34 -1.67
N GLY A 65 -10.59 -2.85 -2.55
CA GLY A 65 -10.99 -2.36 -3.87
C GLY A 65 -11.71 -3.44 -4.69
N GLN A 66 -11.15 -4.64 -4.73
CA GLN A 66 -11.78 -5.78 -5.41
C GLN A 66 -13.15 -6.12 -4.83
N TYR A 67 -13.29 -6.16 -3.50
CA TYR A 67 -14.58 -6.46 -2.85
C TYR A 67 -15.68 -5.44 -3.20
N VAL A 68 -15.34 -4.15 -3.17
CA VAL A 68 -16.28 -3.07 -3.53
C VAL A 68 -16.69 -3.17 -4.99
N ASP A 69 -15.74 -3.47 -5.89
CA ASP A 69 -16.01 -3.60 -7.32
C ASP A 69 -16.91 -4.80 -7.62
N TYR A 70 -16.70 -5.93 -6.94
CA TYR A 70 -17.59 -7.10 -7.01
C TYR A 70 -18.99 -6.80 -6.46
N ALA A 71 -19.09 -6.12 -5.32
CA ALA A 71 -20.37 -5.72 -4.75
C ALA A 71 -21.14 -4.79 -5.69
N GLY A 72 -20.45 -3.79 -6.27
CA GLY A 72 -21.01 -2.86 -7.24
C GLY A 72 -21.51 -3.56 -8.51
N HIS A 73 -20.70 -4.44 -9.10
CA HIS A 73 -21.09 -5.21 -10.29
C HIS A 73 -22.29 -6.11 -10.03
N ASN A 74 -22.34 -6.79 -8.88
CA ASN A 74 -23.47 -7.66 -8.54
C ASN A 74 -24.76 -6.85 -8.31
N ILE A 75 -24.66 -5.71 -7.61
CA ILE A 75 -25.79 -4.80 -7.42
C ILE A 75 -26.28 -4.25 -8.77
N PHE A 76 -25.36 -3.80 -9.63
CA PHE A 76 -25.68 -3.30 -10.96
C PHE A 76 -26.39 -4.36 -11.82
N ASN A 77 -25.88 -5.60 -11.83
CA ASN A 77 -26.47 -6.70 -12.57
C ASN A 77 -27.87 -7.08 -12.05
N VAL A 78 -28.09 -7.04 -10.73
CA VAL A 78 -29.40 -7.31 -10.11
C VAL A 78 -30.40 -6.18 -10.41
N LEU A 79 -29.95 -4.92 -10.42
CA LEU A 79 -30.79 -3.78 -10.80
C LEU A 79 -31.19 -3.86 -12.28
N ARG A 80 -30.22 -4.19 -13.17
CA ARG A 80 -30.46 -4.43 -14.60
C ARG A 80 -31.43 -5.60 -14.82
N SER A 81 -31.28 -6.70 -14.09
CA SER A 81 -32.14 -7.88 -14.25
C SER A 81 -33.58 -7.66 -13.79
N LYS A 82 -33.83 -6.68 -12.91
CA LYS A 82 -35.17 -6.30 -12.45
C LYS A 82 -35.87 -5.27 -13.36
N GLY A 83 -35.31 -4.99 -14.54
CA GLY A 83 -35.97 -4.18 -15.57
C GLY A 83 -35.86 -2.66 -15.37
N LEU A 84 -34.99 -2.19 -14.47
CA LEU A 84 -34.63 -0.78 -14.40
C LEU A 84 -33.82 -0.41 -15.65
N LYS A 85 -34.34 0.54 -16.45
CA LYS A 85 -33.57 1.19 -17.51
C LYS A 85 -32.48 2.03 -16.85
N ILE A 86 -31.26 1.50 -16.82
CA ILE A 86 -30.03 2.22 -16.49
C ILE A 86 -29.18 2.23 -17.75
#